data_AF-A0A8S8Z0R1-F1
#
_entry.id   AF-A0A8S8Z0R1-F1
#
_cell.length_a   1.000
_cell.length_b   1.000
_cell.length_c   1.000
_cell.angle_alpha   90.00
_cell.angle_beta   90.00
_cell.angle_gamma   90.00
#
_symmetry.space_group_name_H-M   'P 1'
#
loop_
_entity.id
_entity.type
_entity.pdbx_description
1 polymer ?
#
loop_
_entity_poly.entity_id
_entity_poly.type
_entity_poly.pdbx_seq_one_letter_code
_entity_poly.pdbx_strand_id
1 'polypeptide(L)' 'MLLFMPINGPLWRMGLSEIGYEVPLGEFQGFALTLILFVVGAGLLIGPKIQRTTE' A
#
# COMPACT_ATOMS: atom_id res chain seq x y z
N MET A 1 0.19 -6.06 2.37
CA MET A 1 1.06 -6.33 1.19
C MET A 1 0.25 -6.51 -0.08
N LEU A 2 -0.58 -7.57 -0.19
CA LEU A 2 -1.40 -7.82 -1.37
C LEU A 2 -2.34 -6.67 -1.73
N LEU A 3 -2.75 -5.86 -0.75
CA LEU A 3 -3.60 -4.66 -0.94
C LEU A 3 -2.85 -3.46 -1.54
N PHE A 4 -1.53 -3.39 -1.34
CA PHE A 4 -0.68 -2.26 -1.74
C PHE A 4 0.38 -2.67 -2.76
N MET A 5 0.18 -3.77 -3.49
CA MET A 5 1.08 -4.06 -4.61
C MET A 5 1.04 -2.88 -5.59
N PRO A 6 2.17 -2.54 -6.25
CA PRO A 6 2.21 -1.40 -7.16
C PRO A 6 1.13 -1.46 -8.26
N ILE A 7 0.76 -2.66 -8.71
CA ILE A 7 -0.32 -2.90 -9.68
C ILE A 7 -1.71 -2.50 -9.17
N ASN A 8 -1.91 -2.45 -7.85
CA ASN A 8 -3.20 -2.08 -7.27
C ASN A 8 -3.46 -0.58 -7.29
N GLY A 9 -2.43 0.27 -7.41
CA GLY A 9 -2.63 1.72 -7.52
C GLY A 9 -3.57 2.10 -8.67
N PRO A 10 -3.30 1.63 -9.90
CA PRO A 10 -4.23 1.76 -11.03
C PRO A 10 -5.60 1.10 -10.79
N LEU A 11 -5.65 -0.09 -10.20
CA LEU A 11 -6.91 -0.80 -9.93
C LEU A 11 -7.81 -0.04 -8.95
N TRP A 12 -7.23 0.55 -7.89
CA TRP A 12 -7.95 1.41 -6.95
C TRP A 12 -8.53 2.63 -7.63
N ARG A 13 -7.77 3.25 -8.55
CA ARG A 13 -8.30 4.39 -9.34
C ARG A 13 -9.44 3.98 -10.25
N MET A 14 -9.33 2.83 -10.91
CA MET A 14 -10.39 2.29 -11.76
C MET A 14 -11.67 2.04 -10.94
N GLY A 15 -11.56 1.31 -9.83
CA GLY A 15 -12.71 1.02 -8.97
C GLY A 15 -13.30 2.26 -8.28
N LEU A 16 -12.47 3.22 -7.88
CA LEU A 16 -12.94 4.49 -7.30
C LEU A 16 -13.63 5.37 -8.36
N SER A 17 -13.11 5.37 -9.59
CA SER A 17 -13.74 6.08 -10.70
C SER A 17 -15.10 5.47 -11.05
N GLU A 18 -15.28 4.15 -10.94
CA GLU A 18 -16.59 3.49 -11.17
C GLU A 18 -17.65 3.92 -10.15
N ILE A 19 -17.27 4.24 -8.91
CA ILE A 19 -18.19 4.76 -7.89
C ILE A 19 -18.31 6.29 -7.89
N GLY A 20 -17.77 6.95 -8.92
CA GLY A 20 -17.84 8.41 -9.09
C GLY A 20 -16.85 9.20 -8.22
N TYR A 21 -15.84 8.55 -7.65
CA TYR A 21 -14.80 9.19 -6.86
C TYR A 21 -13.51 9.34 -7.67
N GLU A 22 -13.17 10.59 -8.00
CA GLU A 22 -11.88 10.89 -8.62
C GLU A 22 -10.78 10.95 -7.57
N VAL A 23 -9.77 10.11 -7.73
CA VAL A 23 -8.63 10.08 -6.81
C VAL A 23 -7.79 11.35 -7.02
N PRO A 24 -7.67 12.24 -6.02
CA PRO A 24 -6.98 13.53 -6.15
C PRO A 24 -5.45 13.38 -6.01
N LEU A 25 -4.90 12.33 -6.62
CA LEU A 25 -3.46 12.06 -6.68
C LEU A 25 -3.07 11.98 -8.16
N GLY A 26 -1.88 12.45 -8.52
CA GLY A 26 -1.30 12.17 -9.85
C GLY A 26 -0.91 10.69 -9.99
N GLU A 27 -0.82 10.17 -11.22
CA GLU A 27 -0.47 8.76 -11.50
C GLU A 27 0.81 8.33 -10.76
N PHE A 28 1.87 9.12 -10.90
CA PHE A 28 3.15 8.89 -10.24
C PHE A 28 3.04 8.95 -8.70
N GLN A 29 2.22 9.85 -8.16
CA GLN A 29 2.02 9.97 -6.71
C GLN A 29 1.29 8.74 -6.14
N GLY A 30 0.28 8.23 -6.83
CA GLY A 30 -0.42 7.00 -6.44
C GLY A 30 0.49 5.77 -6.50
N PHE A 31 1.32 5.68 -7.55
CA PHE A 31 2.32 4.63 -7.67
C PHE A 31 3.36 4.69 -6.55
N ALA A 32 3.94 5.87 -6.29
CA ALA A 32 4.92 6.05 -5.22
C ALA A 32 4.34 5.73 -3.83
N LEU A 33 3.10 6.14 -3.56
CA LEU A 33 2.41 5.85 -2.29
C LEU A 33 2.21 4.34 -2.08
N THR A 34 1.72 3.62 -3.11
CA THR A 34 1.54 2.16 -3.02
C THR A 34 2.86 1.43 -2.83
N LEU A 35 3.94 1.87 -3.50
CA LEU A 35 5.28 1.32 -3.33
C LEU A 35 5.80 1.50 -1.89
N ILE A 36 5.65 2.70 -1.31
CA ILE A 36 6.06 2.97 0.08
C ILE A 36 5.29 2.07 1.05
N LEU A 37 3.95 1.99 0.91
CA LEU A 37 3.10 1.17 1.76
C LEU A 37 3.42 -0.33 1.64
N PHE A 38 3.80 -0.78 0.44
CA PHE A 38 4.26 -2.14 0.22
C PHE A 38 5.57 -2.43 0.97
N VAL A 39 6.58 -1.56 0.82
CA VAL A 39 7.89 -1.71 1.49
C VAL A 39 7.74 -1.64 3.01
N VAL A 40 6.92 -0.73 3.54
CA VAL A 40 6.63 -0.65 4.98
C VAL A 40 5.94 -1.93 5.45
N GLY A 41 4.90 -2.39 4.75
CA GLY A 41 4.24 -3.66 5.07
C GLY A 41 5.17 -4.86 5.00
N ALA A 42 6.15 -4.84 4.09
CA ALA A 42 7.22 -5.83 3.99
C ALA A 42 8.20 -5.79 5.15
N GLY A 43 8.67 -4.60 5.51
CA GLY A 43 9.51 -4.40 6.68
C GLY A 43 8.84 -4.85 7.97
N LEU A 44 7.53 -4.62 8.13
CA LEU A 44 6.78 -5.06 9.31
C LEU A 44 6.59 -6.58 9.37
N LEU A 45 6.46 -7.26 8.23
CA LEU A 45 6.27 -8.72 8.19
C LEU A 45 7.58 -9.48 8.38
N ILE A 46 8.66 -9.00 7.76
CA ILE A 46 9.98 -9.64 7.75
C ILE A 46 10.85 -9.14 8.92
N GLY A 47 10.49 -7.99 9.51
CA GLY A 47 11.19 -7.39 10.62
C GLY A 47 11.23 -8.32 11.84
N PRO A 48 12.29 -8.21 12.67
CA PRO A 48 12.42 -9.03 13.86
C PRO A 48 11.19 -8.84 14.73
N LYS A 49 10.46 -9.93 15.00
CA LYS A 49 9.41 -9.93 16.01
C LYS A 49 10.08 -9.55 17.32
N ILE A 50 9.74 -8.38 17.87
CA ILE A 50 10.18 -7.98 19.20
C ILE A 50 9.45 -8.91 20.17
N GLN A 51 9.98 -10.12 20.35
CA GLN A 51 9.60 -11.00 21.44
C GLN A 51 10.10 -10.32 22.70
N ARG A 52 9.19 -9.66 23.43
CA ARG A 52 9.48 -9.36 24.82
C ARG A 52 9.47 -10.68 25.55
N THR A 53 10.66 -11.22 25.81
CA THR A 53 10.86 -12.20 26.88
C THR A 53 10.34 -11.55 28.15
N THR A 54 9.10 -11.85 28.48
CA THR A 54 8.55 -11.57 29.81
C THR A 54 8.74 -12.89 30.55
N GLU A 55 9.57 -12.82 31.57
CA GLU A 55 9.97 -13.91 32.46
C GLU A 55 8.77 -14.63 33.10
#